data_AF-A0A2D8MEB0-F1
#
_entry.id   AF-A0A2D8MEB0-F1
#
_cell.length_a   1.000
_cell.length_b   1.000
_cell.length_c   1.000
_cell.angle_alpha   90.00
_cell.angle_beta   90.00
_cell.angle_gamma   90.00
#
_symmetry.space_group_name_H-M   'P 1'
#
loop_
_entity.id
_entity.type
_entity.pdbx_description
1 polymer ?
#
loop_
_entity_poly.entity_id
_entity_poly.type
_entity_poly.pdbx_seq_one_letter_code
_entity_poly.pdbx_strand_id
1 'polypeptide(L)'
;MSAPATPQADRSLGDILAACLRAHNPDPKEAQRRAAFEFVRGCAPLIGVSEVEAFDALTYVPDNLLHLLESPQGWSALAGFISADLGIVAPAFRPAIH
;
A
#
# COMPACT_ATOMS: atom_id res chain seq x y z
N MET A 1 19.33 -25.74 -24.18
CA MET A 1 18.13 -25.05 -24.67
C MET A 1 17.66 -24.13 -23.55
N SER A 2 18.02 -22.85 -23.62
CA SER A 2 17.67 -21.87 -22.58
C SER A 2 16.23 -21.41 -22.77
N ALA A 3 15.42 -21.51 -21.71
CA ALA A 3 14.05 -21.00 -21.71
C ALA A 3 14.05 -19.46 -21.91
N PRO A 4 13.09 -18.89 -22.63
CA PRO A 4 13.01 -17.45 -22.86
C PRO A 4 12.75 -16.73 -21.54
N ALA A 5 13.56 -15.71 -21.24
CA ALA A 5 13.31 -14.77 -20.16
C ALA A 5 11.96 -14.08 -20.43
N THR A 6 10.96 -14.39 -19.61
CA THR A 6 9.64 -13.75 -19.67
C THR A 6 9.82 -12.24 -19.50
N PRO A 7 9.16 -11.40 -20.32
CA PRO A 7 9.21 -9.95 -20.13
C PRO A 7 8.67 -9.64 -18.74
N GLN A 8 9.56 -9.20 -17.86
CA GLN A 8 9.25 -8.73 -16.52
C GLN A 8 8.64 -7.34 -16.63
N ALA A 9 7.47 -7.27 -17.28
CA ALA A 9 6.73 -6.04 -17.51
C ALA A 9 6.43 -5.35 -16.18
N ASP A 10 6.87 -4.10 -16.06
CA ASP A 10 6.45 -3.02 -15.15
C ASP A 10 5.34 -3.41 -14.17
N ARG A 11 5.67 -4.22 -13.16
CA ARG A 11 4.71 -4.57 -12.12
C ARG A 11 4.63 -3.40 -11.17
N SER A 12 3.43 -2.87 -10.98
CA SER A 12 3.23 -1.88 -9.94
C SER A 12 3.57 -2.47 -8.58
N LEU A 13 3.93 -1.62 -7.62
CA LEU A 13 4.11 -2.08 -6.24
C LEU A 13 2.84 -2.80 -5.73
N GLY A 14 1.65 -2.36 -6.15
CA GLY A 14 0.39 -3.06 -5.92
C GLY A 14 0.36 -4.46 -6.54
N ASP A 15 0.88 -4.63 -7.76
CA ASP A 15 1.01 -5.94 -8.42
C ASP A 15 2.04 -6.85 -7.74
N ILE A 16 3.15 -6.29 -7.26
CA ILE A 16 4.19 -7.00 -6.53
C ILE A 16 3.64 -7.48 -5.18
N LEU A 17 2.92 -6.61 -4.46
CA LEU A 17 2.31 -6.93 -3.16
C LEU A 17 1.15 -7.90 -3.32
N ALA A 18 0.26 -7.69 -4.28
CA ALA A 18 -0.80 -8.63 -4.61
C ALA A 18 -0.23 -9.96 -5.12
N ALA A 19 0.91 -9.97 -5.81
CA ALA A 19 1.61 -11.20 -6.17
C ALA A 19 2.21 -11.88 -4.93
N CYS A 20 2.82 -11.14 -3.99
CA CYS A 20 3.31 -11.69 -2.72
C CYS A 20 2.20 -12.28 -1.85
N LEU A 21 1.05 -11.59 -1.75
CA LEU A 21 -0.15 -12.07 -1.05
C LEU A 21 -0.73 -13.32 -1.73
N ARG A 22 -0.75 -13.37 -3.07
CA ARG A 22 -1.25 -14.51 -3.85
C ARG A 22 -0.27 -15.70 -3.91
N ALA A 23 1.04 -15.50 -3.71
CA ALA A 23 2.08 -16.52 -3.92
C ALA A 23 2.25 -17.56 -2.78
N HIS A 24 1.43 -17.54 -1.72
CA HIS A 24 1.36 -18.62 -0.70
C HIS A 24 2.66 -18.92 0.11
N ASN A 25 3.54 -17.94 0.35
CA ASN A 25 4.38 -17.75 1.56
C ASN A 25 5.47 -16.71 1.25
N PRO A 26 5.52 -15.57 1.96
CA PRO A 26 5.76 -15.49 3.41
C PRO A 26 4.51 -15.11 4.21
N ASP A 27 4.56 -15.22 5.53
CA ASP A 27 3.46 -14.88 6.48
C ASP A 27 2.57 -13.73 5.94
N PRO A 28 1.26 -13.96 5.71
CA PRO A 28 0.35 -12.93 5.20
C PRO A 28 0.42 -11.63 6.00
N LYS A 29 0.70 -11.72 7.31
CA LYS A 29 0.89 -10.57 8.18
C LYS A 29 2.13 -9.76 7.83
N GLU A 30 3.22 -10.41 7.42
CA GLU A 30 4.46 -9.76 6.99
C GLU A 30 4.29 -9.05 5.63
N ALA A 31 3.59 -9.68 4.68
CA ALA A 31 3.28 -9.05 3.40
C ALA A 31 2.39 -7.81 3.57
N GLN A 32 1.37 -7.92 4.42
CA GLN A 32 0.48 -6.82 4.80
C GLN A 32 1.23 -5.71 5.53
N ARG A 33 2.15 -6.05 6.45
CA ARG A 33 3.00 -5.10 7.15
C ARG A 33 3.94 -4.33 6.21
N ARG A 34 4.50 -5.00 5.19
CA ARG A 34 5.31 -4.34 4.15
C ARG A 34 4.47 -3.40 3.30
N ALA A 35 3.28 -3.83 2.87
CA ALA A 35 2.35 -2.99 2.12
C ALA A 35 1.97 -1.73 2.91
N ALA A 36 1.64 -1.92 4.20
CA ALA A 36 1.35 -0.85 5.14
C ALA A 36 2.51 0.15 5.26
N PHE A 37 3.74 -0.35 5.39
CA PHE A 37 4.92 0.50 5.53
C PHE A 37 5.20 1.32 4.26
N GLU A 38 5.13 0.71 3.09
CA GLU A 38 5.30 1.43 1.81
C GLU A 38 4.19 2.46 1.58
N PHE A 39 2.94 2.10 1.92
CA PHE A 39 1.82 3.02 1.89
C PHE A 39 2.07 4.24 2.78
N VAL A 40 2.52 4.02 4.01
CA VAL A 40 2.82 5.08 4.97
C VAL A 40 3.95 5.99 4.47
N ARG A 41 5.05 5.43 3.96
CA ARG A 41 6.18 6.20 3.41
C ARG A 41 5.76 7.11 2.26
N GLY A 42 4.85 6.65 1.41
CA GLY A 42 4.29 7.47 0.33
C GLY A 42 3.28 8.51 0.82
N CYS A 43 2.41 8.12 1.75
CA CYS A 43 1.25 8.91 2.17
C CYS A 43 1.61 10.00 3.18
N ALA A 44 2.42 9.67 4.19
CA ALA A 44 2.79 10.56 5.30
C ALA A 44 3.27 11.97 4.85
N PRO A 45 4.23 12.11 3.91
CA PRO A 45 4.67 13.44 3.46
C PRO A 45 3.58 14.21 2.70
N LEU A 46 2.61 13.52 2.09
CA LEU A 46 1.53 14.15 1.34
C LEU A 46 0.42 14.68 2.25
N ILE A 47 0.17 14.01 3.38
CA ILE A 47 -0.81 14.44 4.40
C ILE A 47 -0.18 15.36 5.46
N GLY A 48 1.15 15.54 5.44
CA GLY A 48 1.87 16.44 6.34
C GLY A 48 2.04 15.90 7.77
N VAL A 49 2.10 14.58 7.94
CA VAL A 49 2.32 13.93 9.25
C VAL A 49 3.57 13.06 9.21
N SER A 50 4.02 12.61 10.38
CA SER A 50 5.12 11.65 10.46
C SER A 50 4.72 10.25 9.99
N GLU A 51 5.69 9.47 9.52
CA GLU A 51 5.44 8.05 9.19
C GLU A 51 4.87 7.27 10.39
N VAL A 52 5.27 7.63 11.61
CA VAL A 52 4.77 6.98 12.85
C VAL A 52 3.28 7.28 13.05
N GLU A 53 2.84 8.53 12.90
CA GLU A 53 1.43 8.92 13.04
C GLU A 53 0.56 8.30 11.95
N ALA A 54 1.05 8.29 10.71
CA ALA A 54 0.34 7.65 9.60
C ALA A 54 0.25 6.12 9.78
N PHE A 55 1.30 5.48 10.32
CA PHE A 55 1.27 4.06 10.64
C PHE A 55 0.34 3.75 11.81
N ASP A 56 0.34 4.58 12.86
CA ASP A 56 -0.57 4.44 13.99
C ASP A 56 -2.04 4.52 13.53
N ALA A 57 -2.38 5.53 12.73
CA ALA A 57 -3.71 5.65 12.10
C ALA A 57 -4.10 4.40 11.29
N LEU A 58 -3.13 3.83 10.56
CA LEU A 58 -3.34 2.60 9.78
C LEU A 58 -3.64 1.38 10.67
N THR A 59 -3.18 1.34 11.93
CA THR A 59 -3.50 0.24 12.86
C THR A 59 -4.96 0.22 13.30
N TYR A 60 -5.67 1.35 13.18
CA TYR A 60 -7.11 1.44 13.44
C TYR A 60 -7.96 1.06 12.22
N VAL A 61 -7.35 0.86 11.05
CA VAL A 61 -8.05 0.43 9.84
C VAL A 61 -8.48 -1.03 9.99
N PRO A 62 -9.77 -1.35 9.80
CA PRO A 62 -10.25 -2.72 9.82
C PRO A 62 -9.52 -3.62 8.82
N ASP A 63 -9.17 -4.84 9.23
CA ASP A 63 -8.43 -5.81 8.41
C ASP A 63 -9.07 -6.04 7.03
N ASN A 64 -10.41 -6.02 6.95
CA ASN A 64 -11.14 -6.21 5.71
C ASN A 64 -10.95 -5.06 4.70
N LEU A 65 -10.47 -3.88 5.13
CA LEU A 65 -10.14 -2.77 4.25
C LEU A 65 -8.71 -2.84 3.73
N LEU A 66 -7.83 -3.64 4.35
CA LEU A 66 -6.43 -3.76 3.94
C LEU A 66 -6.27 -4.40 2.54
N HIS A 67 -7.29 -5.10 2.04
CA HIS A 67 -7.37 -5.52 0.64
C HIS A 67 -7.29 -4.37 -0.38
N LEU A 68 -7.55 -3.12 0.05
CA LEU A 68 -7.48 -1.94 -0.82
C LEU A 68 -6.03 -1.64 -1.22
N LEU A 69 -5.05 -2.13 -0.46
CA LEU A 69 -3.63 -2.02 -0.78
C LEU A 69 -3.23 -2.83 -2.03
N GLU A 70 -4.14 -3.60 -2.63
CA GLU A 70 -3.88 -4.36 -3.87
C GLU A 70 -4.03 -3.52 -5.14
N SER A 71 -4.58 -2.31 -5.05
CA SER A 71 -4.80 -1.45 -6.21
C SER A 71 -4.44 0.02 -5.95
N PRO A 72 -3.95 0.76 -6.95
CA PRO A 72 -3.67 2.19 -6.80
C PRO A 72 -4.87 3.00 -6.31
N GLN A 73 -6.07 2.67 -6.77
CA GLN A 73 -7.32 3.33 -6.36
C GLN A 73 -7.64 3.03 -4.89
N GLY A 74 -7.37 1.80 -4.44
CA GLY A 74 -7.56 1.43 -3.04
C GLY A 74 -6.55 2.12 -2.13
N TRP A 75 -5.31 2.39 -2.58
CA TRP A 75 -4.38 3.24 -1.83
C TRP A 75 -4.93 4.67 -1.68
N SER A 76 -5.47 5.26 -2.74
CA SER A 76 -6.12 6.58 -2.65
C SER A 76 -7.28 6.58 -1.66
N ALA A 77 -8.10 5.53 -1.66
CA ALA A 77 -9.21 5.38 -0.72
C ALA A 77 -8.72 5.25 0.74
N LEU A 78 -7.66 4.46 0.96
CA LEU A 78 -7.06 4.29 2.28
C LEU A 78 -6.41 5.58 2.79
N ALA A 79 -5.76 6.34 1.92
CA ALA A 79 -5.23 7.66 2.23
C ALA A 79 -6.35 8.63 2.62
N GLY A 80 -7.48 8.59 1.92
CA GLY A 80 -8.68 9.36 2.29
C GLY A 80 -9.23 8.97 3.66
N PHE A 81 -9.29 7.67 3.96
CA PHE A 81 -9.73 7.15 5.26
C PHE A 81 -8.83 7.64 6.41
N ILE A 82 -7.51 7.47 6.27
CA ILE A 82 -6.54 7.91 7.29
C ILE A 82 -6.53 9.43 7.45
N SER A 83 -6.63 10.17 6.35
CA SER A 83 -6.72 11.63 6.42
C SER A 83 -7.96 12.07 7.19
N ALA A 84 -9.11 11.42 6.95
CA ALA A 84 -10.35 11.72 7.68
C ALA A 84 -10.23 11.39 9.17
N ASP A 85 -9.59 10.27 9.53
CA ASP A 85 -9.33 9.87 10.92
C ASP A 85 -8.43 10.89 11.66
N LEU A 86 -7.39 11.37 10.98
CA LEU A 86 -6.47 12.38 11.50
C LEU A 86 -7.04 13.82 11.45
N GLY A 87 -8.25 14.02 10.90
CA GLY A 87 -8.86 15.34 10.74
C GLY A 87 -8.18 16.23 9.68
N ILE A 88 -7.50 15.62 8.72
CA ILE A 88 -6.72 16.26 7.65
C ILE A 88 -7.47 16.18 6.33
N VAL A 89 -7.35 17.21 5.50
CA VAL A 89 -7.87 17.19 4.13
C VAL A 89 -7.07 16.20 3.30
N ALA A 90 -7.73 15.15 2.81
CA ALA A 90 -7.08 14.12 2.00
C ALA A 90 -6.43 14.73 0.75
N PRO A 91 -5.11 14.66 0.59
CA PRO A 91 -4.45 15.04 -0.65
C PRO A 91 -4.88 14.07 -1.75
N ALA A 92 -4.77 14.50 -3.01
CA ALA A 92 -4.95 13.62 -4.15
C ALA A 92 -3.80 12.60 -4.22
N PHE A 93 -3.84 11.57 -3.37
CA PHE A 93 -2.84 10.53 -3.29
C PHE A 93 -2.93 9.66 -4.54
N ARG A 94 -1.98 9.83 -5.46
CA ARG A 94 -1.78 8.95 -6.61
C ARG A 94 -0.40 8.33 -6.47
N PRO A 95 -0.29 7.08 -6.00
CA PRO A 95 1.01 6.45 -5.88
C PRO A 95 1.63 6.39 -7.28
N ALA A 96 2.76 7.09 -7.47
CA ALA A 96 3.53 7.04 -8.70
C ALA A 96 4.20 5.66 -8.75
N ILE A 97 3.66 4.79 -9.59
CA ILE A 97 4.31 3.54 -9.93
C ILE A 97 5.51 3.91 -10.81
N HIS A 98 6.71 3.62 -10.33
CA HIS A 98 7.94 3.54 -11.11
C HIS A 98 8.43 2.09 -11.07
#